data_AF-A0A4D9ECV5-F1
#
_entry.id   AF-A0A4D9ECV5-F1
#
_cell.length_a   1.000
_cell.length_b   1.000
_cell.length_c   1.000
_cell.angle_alpha   90.00
_cell.angle_beta   90.00
_cell.angle_gamma   90.00
#
_symmetry.space_group_name_H-M   'P 1'
#
loop_
_entity.id
_entity.type
_entity.pdbx_description
1 polymer ?
#
loop_
_entity_poly.entity_id
_entity_poly.type
_entity_poly.pdbx_seq_one_letter_code
_entity_poly.pdbx_strand_id
1 'polypeptide(L)'
;MGVLFFALHSQHGVSQEDFIRANQEKNVRDVIYNIASQAHVHLEHARSFSKNVPVKAFPAFLYTVALEDYLYKIQKVDFNIFHPSLHKKSTLLPLYLYIRSWKKKY
;
A
#
# COMPACT_ATOMS: atom_id res chain seq x y z
N MET A 1 7.42 -12.11 -8.81
CA MET A 1 6.16 -11.65 -8.17
C MET A 1 5.31 -12.77 -7.53
N GLY A 2 5.43 -14.05 -7.92
CA GLY A 2 4.63 -15.15 -7.31
C GLY A 2 5.13 -15.71 -5.97
N VAL A 3 6.40 -15.47 -5.60
CA VAL A 3 7.04 -16.12 -4.43
C VAL A 3 6.64 -15.44 -3.11
N LEU A 4 6.39 -14.12 -3.11
CA LEU A 4 5.99 -13.36 -1.92
C LEU A 4 4.58 -13.73 -1.45
N PHE A 5 3.65 -13.92 -2.41
CA PHE A 5 2.26 -14.26 -2.11
C PHE A 5 2.14 -15.64 -1.47
N PHE A 6 2.94 -16.61 -1.93
CA PHE A 6 2.97 -17.96 -1.36
C PHE A 6 3.66 -18.02 0.02
N ALA A 7 4.75 -17.26 0.22
CA ALA A 7 5.50 -17.28 1.48
C ALA A 7 4.76 -16.63 2.66
N LEU A 8 3.86 -15.67 2.40
CA LEU A 8 3.08 -15.01 3.46
C LEU A 8 1.91 -15.85 3.97
N HIS A 9 1.35 -16.73 3.14
CA HIS A 9 0.29 -17.66 3.56
C HIS A 9 0.83 -18.77 4.49
N SER A 10 2.04 -19.26 4.25
CA SER A 10 2.60 -20.40 5.00
C SER A 10 3.15 -20.05 6.38
N GLN A 11 3.41 -18.77 6.68
CA GLN A 11 4.04 -18.36 7.95
C GLN A 11 3.07 -18.08 9.10
N HIS A 12 1.78 -17.88 8.85
CA HIS A 12 0.83 -17.39 9.88
C HIS A 12 -0.34 -18.33 10.18
N GLY A 13 -0.41 -19.51 9.56
CA GLY A 13 -1.53 -20.44 9.74
C GLY A 13 -2.88 -19.88 9.28
N VAL A 14 -2.87 -18.86 8.43
CA VAL A 14 -4.07 -18.19 7.90
C VAL A 14 -4.50 -18.88 6.62
N SER A 15 -5.75 -19.32 6.55
CA SER A 15 -6.33 -19.91 5.36
C SER A 15 -6.85 -18.84 4.39
N GLN A 16 -7.02 -19.18 3.11
CA GLN A 16 -7.71 -18.28 2.17
C GLN A 16 -9.17 -18.03 2.58
N GLU A 17 -9.80 -19.00 3.25
CA GLU A 17 -11.16 -18.89 3.74
C GLU A 17 -11.31 -17.81 4.81
N ASP A 18 -10.29 -17.59 5.64
CA ASP A 18 -10.27 -16.51 6.63
C ASP A 18 -10.44 -15.14 5.97
N PHE A 19 -9.84 -14.93 4.80
CA PHE A 19 -10.02 -13.70 4.04
C PHE A 19 -11.41 -13.59 3.40
N ILE A 20 -11.95 -14.71 2.88
CA ILE A 20 -13.29 -14.75 2.27
C ILE A 20 -14.36 -14.44 3.32
N ARG A 21 -14.19 -14.94 4.55
CA ARG A 21 -15.09 -14.68 5.68
C ARG A 21 -14.86 -13.33 6.37
N ALA A 22 -13.92 -12.54 5.87
CA ALA A 22 -13.51 -11.28 6.49
C ALA A 22 -13.09 -11.44 7.96
N ASN A 23 -12.38 -12.52 8.29
CA ASN A 23 -11.85 -12.78 9.62
C ASN A 23 -10.88 -11.64 10.03
N GLN A 24 -11.10 -11.06 11.20
CA GLN A 24 -10.34 -9.91 11.73
C GLN A 24 -9.35 -10.31 12.84
N GLU A 25 -9.10 -11.61 12.99
CA GLU A 25 -8.15 -12.13 13.95
C GLU A 25 -6.74 -11.57 13.75
N LYS A 26 -5.93 -11.66 14.82
CA LYS A 26 -4.59 -11.08 14.87
C LYS A 26 -3.67 -11.65 13.78
N ASN A 27 -3.74 -12.96 13.52
CA ASN A 27 -2.98 -13.63 12.48
C ASN A 27 -3.25 -13.04 11.07
N VAL A 28 -4.50 -12.73 10.73
CA VAL A 28 -4.86 -12.07 9.47
C VAL A 28 -4.25 -10.67 9.41
N ARG A 29 -4.37 -9.88 10.49
CA ARG A 29 -3.77 -8.55 10.58
C ARG A 29 -2.25 -8.58 10.49
N ASP A 30 -1.59 -9.56 11.09
CA ASP A 30 -0.14 -9.74 11.03
C ASP A 30 0.34 -10.04 9.59
N VAL A 31 -0.41 -10.85 8.82
CA VAL A 31 -0.15 -11.07 7.39
C VAL A 31 -0.25 -9.75 6.61
N ILE A 32 -1.33 -8.99 6.81
CA ILE A 32 -1.54 -7.70 6.14
C ILE A 32 -0.46 -6.70 6.53
N TYR A 33 -0.06 -6.65 7.80
CA TYR A 33 1.05 -5.83 8.29
C TYR A 33 2.36 -6.13 7.54
N ASN A 34 2.70 -7.42 7.41
CA ASN A 34 3.93 -7.83 6.73
C ASN A 34 3.91 -7.46 5.24
N ILE A 35 2.77 -7.61 4.57
CA ILE A 35 2.57 -7.18 3.18
C ILE A 35 2.73 -5.66 3.06
N ALA A 36 2.03 -4.90 3.89
CA ALA A 36 2.06 -3.44 3.87
C ALA A 36 3.46 -2.91 4.15
N SER A 37 4.19 -3.53 5.07
CA SER A 37 5.58 -3.18 5.40
C SER A 37 6.52 -3.40 4.22
N GLN A 38 6.41 -4.55 3.54
CA GLN A 38 7.20 -4.81 2.32
C GLN A 38 6.85 -3.84 1.19
N ALA A 39 5.56 -3.56 1.00
CA ALA A 39 5.09 -2.59 0.01
C ALA A 39 5.64 -1.19 0.29
N HIS A 40 5.70 -0.77 1.56
CA HIS A 40 6.28 0.51 1.96
C HIS A 40 7.79 0.59 1.63
N VAL A 41 8.55 -0.45 1.95
CA VAL A 41 9.99 -0.52 1.60
C VAL A 41 10.20 -0.43 0.08
N HIS A 42 9.41 -1.17 -0.71
CA HIS A 42 9.49 -1.10 -2.17
C HIS A 42 9.10 0.27 -2.73
N LEU A 43 8.11 0.93 -2.12
CA LEU A 43 7.67 2.27 -2.48
C LEU A 43 8.77 3.30 -2.26
N GLU A 44 9.40 3.30 -1.08
CA GLU A 44 10.50 4.21 -0.76
C GLU A 44 11.72 3.97 -1.67
N HIS A 45 12.03 2.69 -1.94
CA HIS A 45 13.08 2.34 -2.89
C HIS A 45 12.76 2.85 -4.30
N ALA A 46 11.52 2.70 -4.78
CA ALA A 46 11.12 3.25 -6.07
C ALA A 46 11.29 4.77 -6.12
N ARG A 47 10.83 5.50 -5.09
CA ARG A 47 10.98 6.96 -5.00
C ARG A 47 12.44 7.42 -5.00
N SER A 48 13.35 6.63 -4.46
CA SER A 48 14.79 6.95 -4.47
C SER A 48 15.35 7.11 -5.89
N PHE A 49 14.75 6.45 -6.89
CA PHE A 49 15.14 6.58 -8.31
C PHE A 49 14.76 7.92 -8.94
N SER A 50 13.87 8.71 -8.32
CA SER A 50 13.42 10.00 -8.87
C SER A 50 14.55 10.97 -9.19
N LYS A 51 15.68 10.87 -8.46
CA LYS A 51 16.88 11.69 -8.70
C LYS A 51 17.68 11.28 -9.95
N ASN A 52 17.50 10.05 -10.41
CA ASN A 52 18.34 9.40 -11.41
C ASN A 52 17.59 9.08 -12.72
N VAL A 53 16.32 9.50 -12.85
CA VAL A 53 15.51 9.25 -14.05
C VAL A 53 15.19 10.55 -14.80
N PRO A 54 15.00 10.50 -16.14
CA PRO A 54 14.61 11.67 -16.91
C PRO A 54 13.30 12.28 -16.40
N VAL A 55 13.16 13.61 -16.49
CA VAL A 55 11.94 14.34 -16.06
C VAL A 55 10.68 13.80 -16.74
N LYS A 56 10.79 13.28 -17.98
CA LYS A 56 9.68 12.65 -18.70
C LYS A 56 9.14 11.38 -18.02
N ALA A 57 9.93 10.73 -17.16
CA ALA A 57 9.53 9.55 -16.39
C ALA A 57 8.86 9.90 -15.06
N PHE A 58 8.89 11.17 -14.63
CA PHE A 58 8.30 11.60 -13.34
C PHE A 58 6.82 11.24 -13.15
N PRO A 59 5.95 11.27 -14.19
CA PRO A 59 4.57 10.82 -14.05
C PRO A 59 4.42 9.38 -13.55
N ALA A 60 5.41 8.50 -13.74
CA ALA A 60 5.38 7.14 -13.21
C ALA A 60 5.38 7.10 -11.66
N PHE A 61 5.94 8.12 -10.99
CA PHE A 61 5.92 8.18 -9.53
C PHE A 61 4.57 8.61 -8.94
N LEU A 62 3.61 9.08 -9.75
CA LEU A 62 2.25 9.41 -9.26
C LEU A 62 1.58 8.22 -8.59
N TYR A 63 1.83 7.01 -9.08
CA TYR A 63 1.34 5.77 -8.45
C TYR A 63 1.84 5.59 -7.02
N THR A 64 3.07 6.04 -6.70
CA THR A 64 3.61 5.95 -5.35
C THR A 64 2.85 6.82 -4.35
N VAL A 65 2.25 7.94 -4.80
CA VAL A 65 1.47 8.82 -3.93
C VAL A 65 0.14 8.16 -3.54
N ALA A 66 -0.53 7.52 -4.50
CA ALA A 66 -1.76 6.78 -4.22
C ALA A 66 -1.49 5.56 -3.32
N LEU A 67 -0.37 4.86 -3.55
CA LEU A 67 0.03 3.73 -2.71
C LEU A 67 0.39 4.17 -1.29
N GLU A 68 1.11 5.28 -1.12
CA GLU A 68 1.43 5.84 0.20
C GLU A 68 0.16 6.25 0.97
N ASP A 69 -0.80 6.90 0.31
CA ASP A 69 -2.09 7.25 0.93
C ASP A 69 -2.84 5.99 1.41
N TYR A 70 -2.82 4.93 0.62
CA TYR A 70 -3.43 3.66 1.02
C TYR A 70 -2.70 3.00 2.20
N LEU A 71 -1.37 2.93 2.16
CA LEU A 71 -0.55 2.39 3.24
C LEU A 71 -0.75 3.16 4.56
N TYR A 72 -0.88 4.48 4.48
CA TYR A 72 -1.21 5.32 5.62
C TYR A 72 -2.60 5.03 6.20
N LYS A 73 -3.60 4.82 5.34
CA LYS A 73 -4.96 4.48 5.78
C LYS A 73 -5.04 3.10 6.42
N ILE A 74 -4.38 2.09 5.84
CA ILE A 74 -4.40 0.73 6.40
C ILE A 74 -3.68 0.65 7.74
N GLN A 75 -2.61 1.45 7.92
CA GLN A 75 -1.95 1.60 9.21
C GLN A 75 -2.88 2.20 10.29
N LYS A 76 -3.69 3.21 9.93
CA LYS A 76 -4.65 3.85 10.86
C LYS A 76 -5.76 2.93 11.36
N VAL A 77 -6.08 1.90 10.61
CA VAL A 77 -7.12 0.92 10.97
C VAL A 77 -6.51 -0.37 11.51
N ASP A 78 -5.27 -0.29 12.02
CA ASP A 78 -4.54 -1.41 12.60
C ASP A 78 -4.49 -2.63 11.66
N PHE A 79 -4.24 -2.36 10.38
CA PHE A 79 -4.14 -3.38 9.34
C PHE A 79 -5.40 -4.23 9.14
N ASN A 80 -6.55 -3.75 9.62
CA ASN A 80 -7.85 -4.30 9.28
C ASN A 80 -8.23 -3.95 7.84
N ILE A 81 -7.91 -4.85 6.91
CA ILE A 81 -8.20 -4.72 5.47
C ILE A 81 -9.70 -4.60 5.16
N PHE A 82 -10.57 -5.05 6.07
CA PHE A 82 -12.02 -5.02 5.91
C PHE A 82 -12.66 -3.75 6.47
N HIS A 83 -11.87 -2.83 7.04
CA HIS A 83 -12.40 -1.63 7.67
C HIS A 83 -13.09 -0.73 6.62
N PRO A 84 -14.35 -0.29 6.83
CA PRO A 84 -15.13 0.41 5.81
C PRO A 84 -14.54 1.77 5.39
N SER A 85 -13.67 2.37 6.22
CA SER A 85 -12.95 3.60 5.84
C SER A 85 -11.99 3.40 4.67
N LEU A 86 -11.50 2.17 4.43
CA LEU A 86 -10.62 1.85 3.31
C LEU A 86 -11.35 1.89 1.96
N HIS A 87 -12.67 1.63 1.96
CA HIS A 87 -13.50 1.70 0.75
C HIS A 87 -13.90 3.14 0.38
N LYS A 88 -13.77 4.09 1.34
CA LYS A 88 -14.08 5.48 1.09
C LYS A 88 -12.98 6.12 0.24
N LYS A 89 -13.32 6.47 -1.00
CA LYS A 89 -12.44 7.29 -1.85
C LYS A 89 -12.21 8.63 -1.15
N SER A 90 -10.95 9.05 -1.05
CA SER A 90 -10.65 10.38 -0.54
C SER A 90 -11.03 11.41 -1.60
N THR A 91 -12.06 12.20 -1.34
CA THR A 91 -12.53 13.28 -2.24
C THR A 91 -11.43 14.29 -2.54
N LEU A 92 -10.46 14.43 -1.63
CA LEU A 92 -9.32 15.34 -1.74
C LEU A 92 -8.11 14.71 -2.44
N LEU A 93 -8.13 13.41 -2.74
CA LEU A 93 -7.00 12.71 -3.38
C LEU A 93 -6.62 13.32 -4.74
N PRO A 94 -7.55 13.68 -5.64
CA PRO A 94 -7.19 14.31 -6.91
C PRO A 94 -6.46 15.64 -6.73
N LEU A 95 -6.90 16.46 -5.77
CA LEU A 95 -6.26 17.75 -5.46
C LEU A 95 -4.87 17.54 -4.85
N TYR A 96 -4.73 16.57 -3.94
CA TYR A 96 -3.46 16.23 -3.34
C TYR A 96 -2.45 15.71 -4.38
N LEU A 97 -2.88 14.83 -5.28
CA LEU A 97 -2.09 14.32 -6.40
C LEU A 97 -1.67 15.45 -7.34
N TYR A 98 -2.58 16.37 -7.66
CA TYR A 98 -2.28 17.54 -8.50
C TYR A 98 -1.21 18.45 -7.88
N ILE A 99 -1.35 18.77 -6.59
CA ILE A 99 -0.38 19.61 -5.86
C ILE A 99 1.00 18.93 -5.78
N ARG A 100 1.07 17.61 -5.49
CA ARG A 100 2.34 16.88 -5.47
C ARG A 100 2.98 16.76 -6.86
N SER A 101 2.16 16.52 -7.89
CA SER A 101 2.62 16.46 -9.28
C SER A 101 3.29 17.77 -9.71
N TRP A 102 2.71 18.90 -9.30
CA TRP A 102 3.25 20.21 -9.61
C TRP A 102 4.54 20.53 -8.83
N LYS A 103 4.62 20.09 -7.56
CA LYS A 103 5.81 20.28 -6.72
C LYS A 103 6.96 19.30 -7.02
N LYS A 104 6.77 18.33 -7.94
CA LYS A 104 7.71 17.24 -8.24
C LYS A 104 8.24 16.52 -6.98
N LYS A 105 7.42 16.47 -5.93
CA LYS A 105 7.75 15.91 -4.63
C LYS A 105 6.89 14.67 -4.44
N TYR A 106 7.51 13.50 -4.57
CA TYR A 106 6.87 12.21 -4.50
C TYR A 106 7.28 11.51 -3.23
#